data_AF-A0A349MQA3-F1
#
_entry.id   AF-A0A349MQA3-F1
#
_cell.length_a   1.000
_cell.length_b   1.000
_cell.length_c   1.000
_cell.angle_alpha   90.00
_cell.angle_beta   90.00
_cell.angle_gamma   90.00
#
_symmetry.space_group_name_H-M   'P 1'
#
loop_
_entity.id
_entity.type
_entity.pdbx_description
1 polymer ?
#
loop_
_entity_poly.entity_id
_entity_poly.type
_entity_poly.pdbx_seq_one_letter_code
_entity_poly.pdbx_strand_id
1 'polypeptide(L)'
;HYVIPQWHLTSQRILYWDKFGLPKITPKSGTSTNLWWFDRKKSEQLSLSTSAQRNETNSNWLAYALVALILLIGALTFNRIKRKKS
;
A
#
# COMPACT_ATOMS: atom_id res chain seq x y z
N HIS A 1 -27.40 -22.88 39.36
CA HIS A 1 -27.80 -23.07 37.96
C HIS A 1 -26.69 -23.82 37.23
N TYR A 2 -27.03 -24.83 36.44
CA TYR A 2 -26.07 -25.58 35.62
C TYR A 2 -26.27 -25.24 34.14
N VAL A 3 -25.19 -25.24 33.36
CA VAL A 3 -25.17 -24.89 31.94
C VAL A 3 -24.33 -25.88 31.15
N ILE A 4 -24.74 -26.13 29.91
CA ILE A 4 -24.01 -26.98 28.96
C ILE A 4 -22.94 -26.12 28.28
N PRO A 5 -21.64 -26.46 28.38
CA PRO A 5 -20.57 -25.67 27.80
C PRO A 5 -20.62 -25.69 26.26
N GLN A 6 -20.15 -24.60 25.67
CA GLN A 6 -20.06 -24.38 24.23
C GLN A 6 -18.60 -24.27 23.79
N TRP A 7 -18.40 -23.95 22.52
CA TRP A 7 -17.10 -23.93 21.87
C TRP A 7 -16.39 -22.59 22.10
N HIS A 8 -15.06 -22.63 22.20
CA HIS A 8 -14.23 -21.44 22.24
C HIS A 8 -12.99 -21.61 21.36
N LEU A 9 -12.38 -20.49 20.99
CA LEU A 9 -11.09 -20.49 20.31
C LEU A 9 -9.96 -20.71 21.31
N THR A 10 -8.98 -21.53 20.94
CA THR A 10 -7.80 -21.81 21.77
C THR A 10 -6.71 -20.75 21.62
N SER A 11 -6.76 -19.94 20.57
CA SER A 11 -5.71 -18.96 20.23
C SER A 11 -6.25 -17.55 20.05
N GLN A 12 -5.37 -16.57 20.29
CA GLN A 12 -5.63 -15.16 20.05
C GLN A 12 -5.25 -14.80 18.61
N ARG A 13 -6.12 -14.06 17.90
CA ARG A 13 -5.86 -13.54 16.55
C ARG A 13 -5.79 -12.03 16.61
N ILE A 14 -4.62 -11.46 16.37
CA ILE A 14 -4.36 -10.04 16.53
C ILE A 14 -3.63 -9.53 15.28
N LEU A 15 -4.18 -8.49 14.65
CA LEU A 15 -3.55 -7.79 13.54
C LEU A 15 -2.90 -6.51 14.06
N TYR A 16 -1.64 -6.28 13.67
CA TYR A 16 -0.91 -5.08 14.03
C TYR A 16 0.07 -4.70 12.92
N TRP A 17 0.49 -3.44 12.94
CA TRP A 17 1.48 -2.91 12.02
C TRP A 17 2.88 -3.37 12.43
N ASP A 18 3.72 -3.78 11.47
CA ASP A 18 5.13 -4.11 11.71
C ASP A 18 6.00 -2.86 11.94
N LYS A 19 5.61 -2.09 12.96
CA LYS A 19 6.34 -0.95 13.53
C LYS A 19 6.39 -1.02 15.06
N PHE A 20 5.76 -2.04 15.64
CA PHE A 20 5.73 -2.26 17.08
C PHE A 20 6.63 -3.44 17.47
N GLY A 21 7.27 -3.30 18.62
CA GLY A 21 7.96 -4.37 19.32
C GLY A 21 7.00 -5.08 20.27
N LEU A 22 7.17 -6.41 20.39
CA LEU A 22 6.42 -7.26 21.30
C LEU A 22 7.41 -8.00 22.21
N PRO A 23 7.00 -8.36 23.44
CA PRO A 23 7.84 -9.20 24.29
C PRO A 23 8.10 -10.55 23.63
N LYS A 24 9.34 -11.04 23.74
CA LYS A 24 9.76 -12.33 23.15
C LYS A 24 8.97 -13.52 23.73
N ILE A 25 8.55 -13.41 24.98
CA ILE A 25 7.77 -14.43 25.69
C ILE A 25 6.40 -13.80 26.02
N THR A 26 5.33 -14.39 25.50
CA THR A 26 3.97 -13.96 25.81
C THR A 26 3.60 -14.37 27.24
N PRO A 27 3.03 -13.48 28.08
CA PRO A 27 2.57 -13.82 29.41
C PRO A 27 1.49 -14.92 29.39
N LYS A 28 1.36 -15.66 30.49
CA LYS A 28 0.30 -16.68 30.66
C LYS A 28 -1.11 -16.09 30.58
N SER A 29 -1.27 -14.82 30.94
CA SER A 29 -2.52 -14.06 30.82
C SER A 29 -2.90 -13.69 29.37
N GLY A 30 -2.04 -14.01 28.40
CA GLY A 30 -2.21 -13.66 26.99
C GLY A 30 -1.55 -12.34 26.62
N THR A 31 -1.80 -11.92 25.38
CA THR A 31 -1.25 -10.69 24.79
C THR A 31 -1.94 -9.44 25.33
N SER A 32 -1.17 -8.38 25.60
CA SER A 32 -1.69 -7.06 25.99
C SER A 32 -0.92 -5.96 25.26
N THR A 33 -1.64 -4.95 24.75
CA THR A 33 -1.07 -3.81 24.02
C THR A 33 -0.22 -2.90 24.91
N ASN A 34 -0.42 -2.93 26.24
CA ASN A 34 0.40 -2.19 27.19
C ASN A 34 1.84 -2.70 27.27
N LEU A 35 2.09 -3.93 26.80
CA LEU A 35 3.42 -4.54 26.76
C LEU A 35 4.17 -4.23 25.46
N TRP A 36 3.52 -3.54 24.52
CA TRP A 36 4.10 -3.23 23.21
C TRP A 36 4.74 -1.85 23.24
N TRP A 37 5.75 -1.64 22.40
CA TRP A 37 6.40 -0.34 22.26
C TRP A 37 6.61 0.00 20.79
N PHE A 38 6.79 1.29 20.51
CA PHE A 38 7.16 1.73 19.18
C PHE A 38 8.62 1.37 18.88
N ASP A 39 8.83 0.63 17.79
CA ASP A 39 10.16 0.27 17.31
C ASP A 39 10.50 1.16 16.12
N ARG A 40 11.41 2.11 16.35
CA ARG A 40 11.82 3.08 15.33
C ARG A 40 12.43 2.40 14.11
N LYS A 41 13.27 1.36 14.31
CA LYS A 41 13.95 0.67 13.22
C LYS A 41 12.95 -0.04 12.30
N LYS A 42 11.98 -0.74 12.90
CA LYS A 42 10.89 -1.37 12.14
C LYS A 42 10.06 -0.35 11.37
N SER A 43 9.73 0.78 12.01
CA SER A 43 8.99 1.86 11.36
C SER A 43 9.74 2.43 10.15
N GLU A 44 11.04 2.64 10.26
CA GLU A 44 11.88 3.11 9.16
C GLU A 44 11.91 2.09 8.02
N GLN A 45 12.10 0.80 8.33
CA GLN A 45 12.06 -0.28 7.33
C GLN A 45 10.71 -0.32 6.60
N LEU A 46 9.60 -0.19 7.32
CA LEU A 46 8.27 -0.16 6.73
C LEU A 46 8.09 1.04 5.78
N SER A 47 8.65 2.20 6.13
CA SER A 47 8.61 3.40 5.28
C SER A 47 9.43 3.24 4.01
N LEU A 48 10.61 2.61 4.10
CA LEU A 48 11.47 2.32 2.95
C LEU A 48 10.76 1.35 2.00
N SER A 49 10.23 0.24 2.51
CA SER A 49 9.46 -0.73 1.70
C SER A 49 8.25 -0.08 1.02
N THR A 50 7.55 0.81 1.74
CA THR A 50 6.43 1.58 1.17
C THR A 50 6.88 2.50 0.04
N SER A 51 7.99 3.21 0.21
CA SER A 51 8.53 4.11 -0.82
C SER A 51 9.00 3.35 -2.06
N ALA A 52 9.64 2.19 -1.87
CA ALA A 52 10.08 1.33 -2.97
C ALA A 52 8.89 0.86 -3.82
N GLN A 53 7.82 0.37 -3.17
CA GLN A 53 6.61 -0.07 -3.86
C GLN A 53 5.87 1.06 -4.59
N ARG A 54 5.87 2.28 -4.04
CA ARG A 54 5.27 3.45 -4.70
C ARG A 54 5.97 3.87 -5.98
N ASN A 55 7.28 3.63 -6.09
CA ASN A 55 8.07 4.09 -7.22
C ASN A 55 7.80 3.29 -8.50
N GLU A 56 7.47 2.00 -8.38
CA GLU A 56 7.16 1.13 -9.52
C GLU A 56 5.72 1.30 -10.06
N THR A 57 4.81 1.86 -9.26
CA THR A 57 3.36 1.80 -9.56
C THR A 57 2.81 2.99 -10.34
N ASN A 58 3.50 4.13 -10.49
CA ASN A 58 2.81 5.39 -10.90
C ASN A 58 3.45 6.25 -12.01
N SER A 59 4.48 5.81 -12.74
CA SER A 59 5.15 6.68 -13.72
C SER A 59 4.77 6.42 -15.19
N ASN A 60 3.48 6.56 -15.55
CA ASN A 60 3.00 6.48 -16.95
C ASN A 60 2.54 7.83 -17.52
N TRP A 61 2.58 8.92 -16.75
CA TRP A 61 2.15 10.24 -17.18
C TRP A 61 2.93 10.78 -18.40
N LEU A 62 4.24 10.50 -18.46
CA LEU A 62 5.07 10.80 -19.63
C LEU A 62 4.60 10.04 -20.87
N ALA A 63 4.19 8.77 -20.72
CA ALA A 63 3.66 7.98 -21.82
C ALA A 63 2.34 8.58 -22.35
N TYR A 64 1.43 8.99 -21.47
CA TYR A 64 0.20 9.67 -21.86
C TYR A 64 0.47 11.04 -22.52
N ALA A 65 1.44 11.80 -22.02
CA ALA A 65 1.86 13.06 -22.63
C ALA A 65 2.43 12.85 -24.05
N LEU A 66 3.20 11.78 -24.26
CA LEU A 66 3.75 11.41 -25.58
C LEU A 66 2.65 10.99 -26.56
N VAL A 67 1.67 10.20 -26.11
CA VAL A 67 0.49 9.83 -26.92
C VAL A 67 -0.33 11.07 -27.30
N ALA A 68 -0.57 11.98 -26.35
CA ALA A 68 -1.27 13.23 -26.63
C ALA A 68 -0.51 14.12 -27.62
N LEU A 69 0.83 14.17 -27.53
CA LEU A 69 1.68 14.87 -28.48
C LEU A 69 1.57 14.28 -29.89
N ILE A 70 1.60 12.95 -30.02
CA ILE A 70 1.44 12.27 -31.32
C ILE A 70 0.07 12.58 -31.93
N LEU A 71 -1.00 12.55 -31.14
CA LEU A 71 -2.35 12.91 -31.59
C LEU A 71 -2.45 14.37 -32.03
N LEU A 72 -1.85 15.31 -31.28
CA LEU A 72 -1.82 16.73 -31.64
C LEU A 72 -1.04 16.98 -32.93
N ILE A 73 0.14 16.36 -33.09
CA ILE A 73 0.95 16.47 -34.30
C ILE A 73 0.17 15.91 -35.51
N GLY A 74 -0.48 14.75 -35.36
CA GLY A 74 -1.33 14.17 -36.39
C GLY A 74 -2.51 15.07 -36.78
N ALA A 75 -3.19 15.67 -35.80
CA ALA A 75 -4.28 16.61 -36.05
C ALA A 75 -3.82 17.89 -36.75
N LEU A 76 -2.64 18.42 -36.38
CA LEU A 76 -2.06 19.62 -36.99
C LEU A 76 -1.64 19.39 -38.45
N THR A 77 -1.02 18.25 -38.76
CA THR A 77 -0.62 17.91 -40.12
C THR A 77 -1.85 17.70 -41.02
N PHE A 78 -2.89 17.01 -40.52
CA PHE A 78 -4.16 16.83 -41.22
C PHE A 78 -4.86 18.17 -41.52
N ASN A 79 -4.93 19.06 -40.52
CA ASN A 79 -5.52 20.39 -40.70
C ASN A 79 -4.74 21.27 -41.68
N ARG A 80 -3.41 21.11 -41.76
CA ARG A 80 -2.59 21.81 -42.77
C ARG A 80 -2.85 21.30 -44.19
N ILE A 81 -3.03 20.00 -44.37
CA ILE A 81 -3.31 19.40 -45.68
C ILE A 81 -4.70 19.81 -46.19
N LYS A 82 -5.70 19.82 -45.31
CA LYS A 82 -7.07 20.23 -45.67
C LYS A 82 -7.13 21.69 -46.16
N ARG A 83 -6.32 22.59 -45.58
CA ARG A 83 -6.27 24.01 -45.97
C ARG A 83 -5.61 24.28 -47.33
N LYS A 84 -4.81 23.36 -47.88
CA LYS A 84 -4.18 23.52 -49.21
C LYS A 84 -5.05 23.03 -50.38
N LYS A 85 -6.18 22.36 -50.09
CA LYS A 85 -7.13 21.85 -51.09
C LYS A 85 -8.36 22.76 -51.29
N SER A 86 -8.42 23.89 -50.60
CA SER A 86 -9.38 24.99 -50.84
C SER A 86 -8.62 26.18 -51.41
#